data_AF-E3M583-F1
#
_entry.id   AF-E3M583-F1
#
_cell.length_a   1.000
_cell.length_b   1.000
_cell.length_c   1.000
_cell.angle_alpha   90.00
_cell.angle_beta   90.00
_cell.angle_gamma   90.00
#
_symmetry.space_group_name_H-M   'P 1'
#
loop_
_entity.id
_entity.type
_entity.pdbx_description
1 polymer ?
#
loop_
_entity_poly.entity_id
_entity_poly.type
_entity_poly.pdbx_seq_one_letter_code
_entity_poly.pdbx_strand_id
1 'polypeptide(L)'
;MLDRPLMEVNETGNGLSPIITTPPLSLLKLPQLVLRNVADFWNPFELYTFFLISRRTSLIAKSLKKRKKYQLRLTFNQFETCVTVFIAFNWNFFTSHHQSTTGDFYQVISSEFRTACFHMVFPELSVLNLLGNLMNLFEVPLHSCVTDNGKVNHTLLIHWLNDLPHDKIEKISFSCENAKEFDYILKTNKKEWGELELFSYNRDNADSEESYNISNQFSTVLCEKATIRCLPLSRSSIINVLNVVELDIKESQLSNQYLKQFLRNWAAGKSNSRLNQAFFAINEPVQLKTILEGFPFVKKDPRTTKRYIETDAYGEKLSFWIFGGYDIQLHDGRTATLQWHKFQRKFEDSTIPLRWIQKYEDVNELENNIDRDAHENMFREPENELNSDQLPDLSFNYVNLFSICITKFYGDKRISLVEVLKFSGKVIVLTKQQTIRTSHLEYIDRRNFLTKYTR
;
A
#
# COMPACT_ATOMS: atom_id res chain seq x y z
N MET A 1 -19.59 -9.64 -54.18
CA MET A 1 -19.96 -8.61 -55.18
C MET A 1 -20.10 -7.31 -54.43
N LEU A 2 -19.29 -6.28 -54.61
CA LEU A 2 -18.50 -5.87 -55.76
C LEU A 2 -17.16 -5.28 -55.31
N ASP A 3 -16.11 -5.67 -56.02
CA ASP A 3 -14.85 -4.95 -56.13
C ASP A 3 -15.09 -3.54 -56.70
N ARG A 4 -14.36 -2.56 -56.18
CA ARG A 4 -13.91 -1.41 -56.98
C ARG A 4 -12.43 -1.14 -56.70
N PRO A 5 -11.60 -1.04 -57.75
CA PRO A 5 -10.18 -0.73 -57.61
C PRO A 5 -9.98 0.78 -57.44
N LEU A 6 -8.98 1.14 -56.63
CA LEU A 6 -8.43 2.50 -56.57
C LEU A 6 -7.71 2.77 -57.90
N MET A 7 -8.10 3.84 -58.58
CA MET A 7 -7.33 4.43 -59.68
C MET A 7 -6.19 5.25 -59.10
N GLU A 8 -4.95 4.92 -59.44
CA GLU A 8 -3.82 5.84 -59.37
C GLU A 8 -3.55 6.45 -60.76
N VAL A 9 -3.29 7.75 -60.74
CA VAL A 9 -2.97 8.57 -61.90
C VAL A 9 -1.52 8.30 -62.31
N ASN A 10 -1.32 7.91 -63.57
CA ASN A 10 0.01 7.74 -64.18
C ASN A 10 0.62 9.09 -64.53
N GLU A 11 1.81 9.39 -64.01
CA GLU A 11 2.74 10.34 -64.62
C GLU A 11 4.11 9.70 -64.88
N THR A 12 4.43 9.63 -66.18
CA THR A 12 5.77 9.52 -66.79
C THR A 12 6.54 8.21 -66.66
N GLY A 13 6.89 7.66 -67.82
CA GLY A 13 7.41 6.31 -67.96
C GLY A 13 8.87 6.14 -67.53
N ASN A 14 9.12 4.98 -66.94
CA ASN A 14 10.35 4.21 -67.06
C ASN A 14 10.02 2.73 -66.77
N GLY A 15 10.73 1.82 -67.44
CA GLY A 15 10.36 0.41 -67.63
C GLY A 15 9.77 -0.33 -66.42
N LEU A 16 8.64 -0.98 -66.66
CA LEU A 16 7.99 -1.91 -65.74
C LEU A 16 8.84 -3.18 -65.59
N SER A 17 9.66 -3.25 -64.54
CA SER A 17 10.00 -4.53 -63.93
C SER A 17 8.78 -5.04 -63.14
N PRO A 18 8.36 -6.31 -63.31
CA PRO A 18 7.22 -6.83 -62.58
C PRO A 18 7.52 -6.78 -61.08
N ILE A 19 6.67 -6.11 -60.31
CA ILE A 19 6.67 -6.22 -58.86
C ILE A 19 6.29 -7.66 -58.55
N ILE A 20 7.28 -8.50 -58.24
CA ILE A 20 7.06 -9.86 -57.73
C ILE A 20 6.44 -9.68 -56.35
N THR A 21 5.10 -9.69 -56.29
CA THR A 21 4.37 -9.79 -55.04
C THR A 21 4.53 -11.21 -54.54
N THR A 22 5.57 -11.44 -53.72
CA THR A 22 5.73 -12.71 -53.00
C THR A 22 4.44 -12.99 -52.22
N PRO A 23 3.86 -14.19 -52.31
CA PRO A 23 2.65 -14.51 -51.57
C PRO A 23 2.88 -14.33 -50.06
N PRO A 24 1.90 -13.80 -49.32
CA PRO A 24 2.07 -13.52 -47.90
C PRO A 24 2.42 -14.80 -47.13
N LEU A 25 3.41 -14.71 -46.25
CA LEU A 25 3.87 -15.83 -45.42
C LEU A 25 2.71 -16.39 -44.58
N SER A 26 2.40 -17.68 -44.76
CA SER A 26 1.33 -18.33 -44.00
C SER A 26 1.83 -18.76 -42.62
N LEU A 27 1.69 -17.87 -41.63
CA LEU A 27 2.14 -18.09 -40.24
C LEU A 27 1.67 -19.43 -39.64
N LEU A 28 0.42 -19.84 -39.91
CA LEU A 28 -0.17 -21.07 -39.38
C LEU A 28 0.31 -22.36 -40.04
N LYS A 29 1.05 -22.26 -41.15
CA LYS A 29 1.70 -23.41 -41.81
C LYS A 29 3.15 -23.59 -41.36
N LEU A 30 3.69 -22.66 -40.56
CA LEU A 30 5.04 -22.79 -40.03
C LEU A 30 5.14 -23.94 -39.03
N PRO A 31 6.25 -24.70 -39.04
CA PRO A 31 6.55 -25.65 -37.96
C PRO A 31 6.55 -24.94 -36.60
N GLN A 32 6.12 -25.65 -35.54
CA GLN A 32 5.93 -25.03 -34.22
C GLN A 32 7.18 -24.33 -33.68
N LEU A 33 8.38 -24.90 -33.91
CA LEU A 33 9.64 -24.29 -33.51
C LEU A 33 9.91 -22.96 -34.23
N VAL A 34 9.64 -22.91 -35.54
CA VAL A 34 9.80 -21.69 -36.35
C VAL A 34 8.79 -20.63 -35.93
N LEU A 35 7.53 -21.04 -35.71
CA LEU A 35 6.49 -20.14 -35.23
C LEU A 35 6.85 -19.55 -33.86
N ARG A 36 7.48 -20.33 -32.98
CA ARG A 36 7.98 -19.85 -31.68
C ARG A 36 9.06 -18.79 -31.85
N ASN A 37 10.04 -19.03 -32.72
CA ASN A 37 11.09 -18.06 -33.00
C ASN A 37 10.53 -16.75 -33.58
N VAL A 38 9.50 -16.82 -34.43
CA VAL A 38 8.80 -15.62 -34.93
C VAL A 38 8.08 -14.90 -33.78
N ALA A 39 7.36 -15.65 -32.94
CA ALA A 39 6.64 -15.09 -31.80
C ALA A 39 7.54 -14.50 -30.71
N ASP A 40 8.82 -14.88 -30.66
CA ASP A 40 9.79 -14.24 -29.76
C ASP A 40 10.02 -12.77 -30.10
N PHE A 41 9.75 -12.35 -31.35
CA PHE A 41 9.78 -10.95 -31.75
C PHE A 41 8.45 -10.24 -31.53
N TRP A 42 7.37 -10.98 -31.24
CA TRP A 42 6.07 -10.37 -31.00
C TRP A 42 6.00 -9.64 -29.67
N ASN A 43 5.37 -8.47 -29.73
CA ASN A 43 4.97 -7.69 -28.58
C ASN A 43 3.58 -8.12 -28.07
N PRO A 44 3.16 -7.64 -26.88
CA PRO A 44 1.85 -7.98 -26.31
C PRO A 44 0.66 -7.64 -27.20
N PHE A 45 0.72 -6.57 -28.00
CA PHE A 45 -0.35 -6.22 -28.93
C PHE A 45 -0.48 -7.25 -30.06
N GLU A 46 0.63 -7.61 -30.69
CA GLU A 46 0.65 -8.60 -31.78
C GLU A 46 0.18 -9.97 -31.28
N LEU A 47 0.63 -10.38 -30.09
CA LEU A 47 0.17 -11.61 -29.43
C LEU A 47 -1.34 -11.57 -29.13
N TYR A 48 -1.85 -10.44 -28.66
CA TYR A 48 -3.27 -10.26 -28.37
C TYR A 48 -4.12 -10.27 -29.65
N THR A 49 -3.70 -9.55 -30.70
CA THR A 49 -4.38 -9.57 -31.99
C THR A 49 -4.41 -10.98 -32.56
N PHE A 50 -3.28 -11.71 -32.53
CA PHE A 50 -3.21 -13.09 -32.98
C PHE A 50 -4.15 -14.01 -32.17
N PHE A 51 -4.21 -13.83 -30.85
CA PHE A 51 -5.10 -14.55 -29.95
C PHE A 51 -6.58 -14.39 -30.32
N LEU A 52 -7.02 -13.21 -30.76
CA LEU A 52 -8.41 -12.92 -31.08
C LEU A 52 -8.90 -13.50 -32.42
N ILE A 53 -8.01 -13.91 -33.34
CA ILE A 53 -8.39 -14.31 -34.71
C ILE A 53 -9.32 -15.53 -34.74
N SER A 54 -9.04 -16.57 -33.94
CA SER A 54 -9.80 -17.82 -33.95
C SER A 54 -9.52 -18.67 -32.71
N ARG A 55 -10.35 -19.69 -32.46
CA ARG A 55 -10.08 -20.68 -31.40
C ARG A 55 -8.71 -21.36 -31.55
N ARG A 56 -8.29 -21.64 -32.80
CA ARG A 56 -6.99 -22.26 -33.08
C ARG A 56 -5.84 -21.31 -32.73
N THR A 57 -5.91 -20.05 -33.15
CA THR A 57 -4.86 -19.07 -32.86
C THR A 57 -4.81 -18.73 -31.37
N SER A 58 -5.94 -18.71 -30.67
CA SER A 58 -6.00 -18.56 -29.21
C SER A 58 -5.19 -19.64 -28.48
N LEU A 59 -5.40 -20.92 -28.82
CA LEU A 59 -4.65 -22.04 -28.24
C LEU A 59 -3.14 -21.94 -28.54
N ILE A 60 -2.80 -21.55 -29.77
CA ILE A 60 -1.41 -21.36 -30.18
C ILE A 60 -0.78 -20.19 -29.41
N ALA A 61 -1.43 -19.04 -29.33
CA ALA A 61 -0.94 -17.84 -28.64
C ALA A 61 -0.60 -18.13 -27.17
N LYS A 62 -1.47 -18.87 -26.46
CA LYS A 62 -1.20 -19.32 -25.09
C LYS A 62 0.04 -20.19 -24.98
N SER A 63 0.30 -21.06 -25.97
CA SER A 63 1.51 -21.89 -26.00
C SER A 63 2.80 -21.10 -26.34
N LEU A 64 2.64 -19.97 -27.04
CA LEU A 64 3.72 -19.09 -27.50
C LEU A 64 4.11 -18.02 -26.49
N LYS A 65 3.32 -17.82 -25.43
CA LYS A 65 3.64 -16.82 -24.40
C LYS A 65 5.05 -17.03 -23.84
N LYS A 66 5.76 -15.93 -23.62
CA LYS A 66 7.14 -15.95 -23.14
C LYS A 66 7.13 -16.46 -21.69
N ARG A 67 8.21 -17.12 -21.23
CA ARG A 67 8.40 -17.47 -19.80
C ARG A 67 8.68 -16.25 -18.90
N LYS A 68 8.12 -15.09 -19.24
CA LYS A 68 8.32 -13.84 -18.52
C LYS A 68 7.26 -13.73 -17.42
N LYS A 69 7.58 -13.01 -16.36
CA LYS A 69 6.61 -12.65 -15.33
C LYS A 69 5.76 -11.50 -15.88
N TYR A 70 4.50 -11.77 -16.18
CA TYR A 70 3.54 -10.75 -16.57
C TYR A 70 2.79 -10.27 -15.33
N GLN A 71 2.47 -8.98 -15.27
CA GLN A 71 1.52 -8.43 -14.33
C GLN A 71 0.47 -7.63 -15.09
N LEU A 72 -0.79 -7.78 -14.69
CA LEU A 72 -1.90 -7.04 -15.27
C LEU A 72 -2.37 -5.98 -14.30
N ARG A 73 -2.50 -4.74 -14.77
CA ARG A 73 -3.05 -3.62 -14.02
C ARG A 73 -4.24 -3.05 -14.77
N LEU A 74 -5.36 -2.91 -14.08
CA LEU A 74 -6.51 -2.16 -14.56
C LEU A 74 -6.46 -0.75 -13.97
N THR A 75 -6.65 0.27 -14.80
CA THR A 75 -6.69 1.66 -14.36
C THR A 75 -7.85 2.38 -15.03
N PHE A 76 -8.75 2.91 -14.22
CA PHE A 76 -9.80 3.82 -14.66
C PHE A 76 -9.38 5.24 -14.35
N ASN A 77 -9.31 6.09 -15.38
CA ASN A 77 -9.10 7.52 -15.25
C ASN A 77 -10.34 8.27 -15.78
N GLN A 78 -10.50 9.53 -15.37
CA GLN A 78 -11.57 10.43 -15.77
C GLN A 78 -11.71 10.59 -17.29
N PHE A 79 -10.61 10.42 -18.04
CA PHE A 79 -10.58 10.57 -19.49
C PHE A 79 -10.58 9.24 -20.24
N GLU A 80 -9.92 8.23 -19.68
CA GLU A 80 -9.66 6.96 -20.38
C GLU A 80 -9.59 5.81 -19.37
N THR A 81 -10.04 4.62 -19.79
CA THR A 81 -9.74 3.38 -19.05
C THR A 81 -8.64 2.65 -19.78
N CYS A 82 -7.70 2.06 -19.04
CA CYS A 82 -6.62 1.29 -19.62
C CYS A 82 -6.36 -0.02 -18.88
N VAL A 83 -5.95 -1.03 -19.65
CA VAL A 83 -5.32 -2.25 -19.13
C VAL A 83 -3.84 -2.19 -19.47
N THR A 84 -3.00 -2.26 -18.45
CA THR A 84 -1.55 -2.29 -18.60
C THR A 84 -1.05 -3.71 -18.43
N VAL A 85 -0.31 -4.21 -19.41
CA VAL A 85 0.47 -5.45 -19.32
C VAL A 85 1.91 -5.08 -19.01
N PHE A 86 2.34 -5.36 -17.79
CA PHE A 86 3.74 -5.19 -17.38
C PHE A 86 4.53 -6.47 -17.60
N ILE A 87 5.72 -6.31 -18.18
CA ILE A 87 6.69 -7.40 -18.40
C ILE A 87 8.08 -6.92 -17.99
N ALA A 88 8.75 -6.20 -18.89
CA ALA A 88 9.94 -5.42 -18.62
C ALA A 88 9.66 -3.90 -18.72
N PHE A 89 8.55 -3.56 -19.38
CA PHE A 89 8.06 -2.21 -19.62
C PHE A 89 6.54 -2.27 -19.66
N ASN A 90 5.88 -1.11 -19.54
CA ASN A 90 4.44 -0.99 -19.65
C ASN A 90 3.99 -1.10 -21.11
N TRP A 91 2.96 -1.91 -21.34
CA TRP A 91 2.21 -1.98 -22.60
C TRP A 91 0.76 -1.61 -22.30
N ASN A 92 0.31 -0.48 -22.81
CA ASN A 92 -0.95 0.13 -22.42
C ASN A 92 -2.02 -0.12 -23.49
N PHE A 93 -3.12 -0.74 -23.09
CA PHE A 93 -4.30 -0.96 -23.91
C PHE A 93 -5.37 0.01 -23.41
N PHE A 94 -5.56 1.13 -24.11
CA PHE A 94 -6.57 2.11 -23.77
C PHE A 94 -7.90 1.76 -24.43
N THR A 95 -8.99 2.05 -23.75
CA THR A 95 -10.32 2.06 -24.33
C THR A 95 -10.81 3.50 -24.38
N SER A 96 -11.25 3.95 -25.54
CA SER A 96 -11.87 5.25 -25.70
C SER A 96 -13.29 5.11 -26.26
N HIS A 97 -14.15 6.03 -25.86
CA HIS A 97 -15.52 6.07 -26.35
C HIS A 97 -15.53 6.46 -27.84
N HIS A 98 -16.21 5.68 -28.66
CA HIS A 98 -16.42 6.01 -30.07
C HIS A 98 -17.89 6.32 -30.35
N GLN A 99 -18.17 7.45 -31.00
CA GLN A 99 -19.53 7.88 -31.32
C GLN A 99 -20.08 7.30 -32.64
N SER A 100 -19.31 6.49 -33.39
CA SER A 100 -19.79 5.98 -34.69
C SER A 100 -20.67 4.73 -34.59
N THR A 101 -21.48 4.58 -35.62
CA THR A 101 -22.36 3.44 -35.92
C THR A 101 -21.64 2.23 -36.53
N THR A 102 -20.31 2.26 -36.68
CA THR A 102 -19.54 1.22 -37.39
C THR A 102 -19.02 0.09 -36.51
N GLY A 103 -19.39 0.06 -35.22
CA GLY A 103 -18.98 -0.97 -34.26
C GLY A 103 -17.59 -0.74 -33.66
N ASP A 104 -17.17 -1.66 -32.79
CA ASP A 104 -15.88 -1.59 -32.10
C ASP A 104 -14.71 -1.83 -33.08
N PHE A 105 -13.64 -1.05 -32.98
CA PHE A 105 -12.43 -1.26 -33.78
C PHE A 105 -11.15 -0.95 -33.02
N TYR A 106 -10.04 -1.48 -33.54
CA TYR A 106 -8.72 -1.46 -32.92
C TYR A 106 -7.75 -0.60 -33.73
N GLN A 107 -7.05 0.32 -33.05
CA GLN A 107 -6.00 1.12 -33.65
C GLN A 107 -4.75 1.11 -32.77
N VAL A 108 -3.62 0.70 -33.35
CA VAL A 108 -2.31 0.93 -32.73
C VAL A 108 -1.94 2.39 -32.97
N ILE A 109 -1.96 3.21 -31.90
CA ILE A 109 -1.63 4.63 -32.00
C ILE A 109 -0.11 4.82 -32.09
N SER A 110 0.66 4.07 -31.31
CA SER A 110 2.13 4.08 -31.41
C SER A 110 2.76 2.83 -30.82
N SER A 111 3.51 2.11 -31.66
CA SER A 111 4.35 0.97 -31.24
C SER A 111 5.57 1.43 -30.44
N GLU A 112 6.12 2.61 -30.76
CA GLU A 112 7.24 3.22 -30.03
C GLU A 112 6.86 3.58 -28.59
N PHE A 113 5.67 4.15 -28.40
CA PHE A 113 5.14 4.50 -27.07
C PHE A 113 4.41 3.33 -26.39
N ARG A 114 4.36 2.15 -27.02
CA ARG A 114 3.74 0.91 -26.48
C ARG A 114 2.29 1.14 -26.04
N THR A 115 1.56 1.83 -26.89
CA THR A 115 0.18 2.26 -26.66
C THR A 115 -0.71 1.83 -27.81
N ALA A 116 -1.75 1.07 -27.49
CA ALA A 116 -2.82 0.72 -28.42
C ALA A 116 -4.16 1.21 -27.87
N CYS A 117 -5.03 1.68 -28.76
CA CYS A 117 -6.35 2.18 -28.40
C CYS A 117 -7.43 1.32 -29.06
N PHE A 118 -8.44 0.99 -28.26
CA PHE A 118 -9.63 0.28 -28.67
C PHE A 118 -10.79 1.27 -28.59
N HIS A 119 -11.35 1.57 -29.75
CA HIS A 119 -12.50 2.44 -29.89
C HIS A 119 -13.75 1.58 -29.73
N MET A 120 -14.49 1.79 -28.64
CA MET A 120 -15.57 0.91 -28.21
C MET A 120 -16.86 1.68 -27.93
N VAL A 121 -17.99 1.07 -28.24
CA VAL A 121 -19.34 1.63 -28.00
C VAL A 121 -19.65 1.68 -26.50
N PHE A 122 -19.22 0.67 -25.75
CA PHE A 122 -19.37 0.60 -24.28
C PHE A 122 -18.00 0.36 -23.61
N PRO A 123 -17.19 1.41 -23.38
CA PRO A 123 -15.82 1.26 -22.90
C PRO A 123 -15.71 0.49 -21.58
N GLU A 124 -16.62 0.71 -20.63
CA GLU A 124 -16.60 0.09 -19.28
C GLU A 124 -16.76 -1.43 -19.31
N LEU A 125 -17.66 -1.97 -20.12
CA LEU A 125 -17.82 -3.44 -20.24
C LEU A 125 -16.71 -4.03 -21.12
N SER A 126 -16.31 -3.29 -22.14
CA SER A 126 -15.36 -3.76 -23.12
C SER A 126 -13.94 -3.83 -22.57
N VAL A 127 -13.56 -2.94 -21.65
CA VAL A 127 -12.27 -3.00 -20.96
C VAL A 127 -12.19 -4.19 -20.00
N LEU A 128 -13.29 -4.57 -19.36
CA LEU A 128 -13.35 -5.77 -18.52
C LEU A 128 -13.25 -7.05 -19.37
N ASN A 129 -13.85 -7.07 -20.57
CA ASN A 129 -13.69 -8.16 -21.52
C ASN A 129 -12.25 -8.25 -22.06
N LEU A 130 -11.66 -7.12 -22.44
CA LEU A 130 -10.24 -7.00 -22.81
C LEU A 130 -9.34 -7.56 -21.71
N LEU A 131 -9.54 -7.13 -20.46
CA LEU A 131 -8.79 -7.63 -19.31
C LEU A 131 -8.97 -9.14 -19.14
N GLY A 132 -10.20 -9.65 -19.22
CA GLY A 132 -10.47 -11.09 -19.17
C GLY A 132 -9.74 -11.88 -20.26
N ASN A 133 -9.70 -11.36 -21.48
CA ASN A 133 -8.94 -11.96 -22.59
C ASN A 133 -7.43 -11.92 -22.34
N LEU A 134 -6.89 -10.83 -21.79
CA LEU A 134 -5.47 -10.72 -21.44
C LEU A 134 -5.09 -11.65 -20.29
N MET A 135 -5.93 -11.76 -19.26
CA MET A 135 -5.78 -12.75 -18.17
C MET A 135 -5.75 -14.17 -18.74
N ASN A 136 -6.64 -14.48 -19.68
CA ASN A 136 -6.73 -15.79 -20.34
C ASN A 136 -5.54 -16.07 -21.28
N LEU A 137 -5.04 -15.06 -22.00
CA LEU A 137 -3.90 -15.19 -22.91
C LEU A 137 -2.60 -15.42 -22.13
N PHE A 138 -2.34 -14.60 -21.11
CA PHE A 138 -1.10 -14.66 -20.35
C PHE A 138 -1.17 -15.68 -19.20
N GLU A 139 -2.35 -16.15 -18.84
CA GLU A 139 -2.64 -17.00 -17.66
C GLU A 139 -2.05 -16.41 -16.38
N VAL A 140 -2.34 -15.11 -16.17
CA VAL A 140 -1.93 -14.39 -14.96
C VAL A 140 -3.14 -13.74 -14.30
N PRO A 141 -3.16 -13.70 -12.95
CA PRO A 141 -4.19 -12.98 -12.21
C PRO A 141 -4.11 -11.48 -12.49
N LEU A 142 -5.21 -10.78 -12.16
CA LEU A 142 -5.16 -9.34 -12.00
C LEU A 142 -4.25 -9.00 -10.81
N HIS A 143 -3.20 -8.23 -11.07
CA HIS A 143 -2.26 -7.81 -10.02
C HIS A 143 -2.78 -6.59 -9.28
N SER A 144 -3.29 -5.59 -10.01
CA SER A 144 -3.78 -4.35 -9.39
C SER A 144 -4.95 -3.71 -10.11
N CYS A 145 -5.89 -3.13 -9.37
CA CYS A 145 -6.98 -2.30 -9.90
C CYS A 145 -6.93 -0.91 -9.27
N VAL A 146 -6.97 0.13 -10.09
CA VAL A 146 -6.91 1.53 -9.65
C VAL A 146 -8.05 2.30 -10.29
N THR A 147 -8.82 3.03 -9.50
CA THR A 147 -9.77 4.04 -9.99
C THR A 147 -9.30 5.42 -9.54
N ASP A 148 -9.21 6.34 -10.49
CA ASP A 148 -8.96 7.76 -10.26
C ASP A 148 -10.30 8.53 -10.27
N ASN A 149 -10.24 9.85 -10.08
CA ASN A 149 -11.37 10.78 -9.98
C ASN A 149 -12.23 10.81 -11.26
N GLY A 150 -13.02 9.77 -11.49
CA GLY A 150 -13.87 9.62 -12.67
C GLY A 150 -15.19 8.95 -12.31
N LYS A 151 -16.14 9.00 -13.26
CA LYS A 151 -17.42 8.29 -13.14
C LYS A 151 -17.19 6.79 -13.38
N VAL A 152 -16.56 6.11 -12.42
CA VAL A 152 -16.42 4.66 -12.46
C VAL A 152 -17.63 4.04 -11.78
N ASN A 153 -18.24 3.06 -12.43
CA ASN A 153 -19.27 2.26 -11.80
C ASN A 153 -18.64 1.25 -10.83
N HIS A 154 -18.32 1.69 -9.60
CA HIS A 154 -17.72 0.83 -8.58
C HIS A 154 -18.59 -0.38 -8.23
N THR A 155 -19.92 -0.28 -8.41
CA THR A 155 -20.82 -1.42 -8.22
C THR A 155 -20.55 -2.52 -9.25
N LEU A 156 -20.52 -2.18 -10.54
CA LEU A 156 -20.17 -3.14 -11.58
C LEU A 156 -18.77 -3.73 -11.36
N LEU A 157 -17.81 -2.86 -11.02
CA LEU A 157 -16.41 -3.25 -10.84
C LEU A 157 -16.23 -4.22 -9.66
N ILE A 158 -16.82 -3.96 -8.49
CA ILE A 158 -16.64 -4.85 -7.33
C ILE A 158 -17.28 -6.23 -7.55
N HIS A 159 -18.43 -6.30 -8.24
CA HIS A 159 -19.03 -7.58 -8.62
C HIS A 159 -18.13 -8.34 -9.59
N TRP A 160 -17.59 -7.66 -10.60
CA TRP A 160 -16.65 -8.29 -11.54
C TRP A 160 -15.37 -8.79 -10.84
N LEU A 161 -14.80 -8.01 -9.92
CA LEU A 161 -13.63 -8.41 -9.13
C LEU A 161 -13.94 -9.64 -8.25
N ASN A 162 -15.14 -9.72 -7.68
CA ASN A 162 -15.58 -10.85 -6.89
C ASN A 162 -15.74 -12.14 -7.71
N ASP A 163 -16.11 -12.02 -8.98
CA ASP A 163 -16.28 -13.14 -9.91
C ASP A 163 -14.95 -13.68 -10.47
N LEU A 164 -13.82 -13.00 -10.21
CA LEU A 164 -12.51 -13.50 -10.59
C LEU A 164 -12.18 -14.82 -9.87
N PRO A 165 -11.46 -15.75 -10.51
CA PRO A 165 -11.16 -17.06 -9.93
C PRO A 165 -10.13 -17.03 -8.79
N HIS A 166 -9.40 -15.92 -8.64
CA HIS A 166 -8.36 -15.77 -7.62
C HIS A 166 -8.95 -15.13 -6.36
N ASP A 167 -8.53 -15.61 -5.19
CA ASP A 167 -9.07 -15.12 -3.91
C ASP A 167 -8.38 -13.85 -3.40
N LYS A 168 -7.17 -13.56 -3.87
CA LYS A 168 -6.39 -12.38 -3.49
C LYS A 168 -6.10 -11.48 -4.69
N ILE A 169 -6.17 -10.16 -4.46
CA ILE A 169 -5.69 -9.12 -5.38
C ILE A 169 -4.59 -8.32 -4.66
N GLU A 170 -3.43 -8.16 -5.27
CA GLU A 170 -2.27 -7.57 -4.58
C GLU A 170 -2.45 -6.09 -4.28
N LYS A 171 -3.09 -5.32 -5.16
CA LYS A 171 -3.33 -3.88 -4.92
C LYS A 171 -4.68 -3.41 -5.45
N ILE A 172 -5.46 -2.77 -4.59
CA ILE A 172 -6.71 -2.09 -4.93
C ILE A 172 -6.59 -0.62 -4.52
N SER A 173 -6.93 0.28 -5.43
CA SER A 173 -7.09 1.71 -5.13
C SER A 173 -8.43 2.17 -5.64
N PHE A 174 -9.31 2.65 -4.76
CA PHE A 174 -10.57 3.26 -5.15
C PHE A 174 -10.62 4.74 -4.79
N SER A 175 -10.95 5.56 -5.78
CA SER A 175 -11.35 6.96 -5.60
C SER A 175 -12.87 7.04 -5.52
N CYS A 176 -13.40 7.18 -4.31
CA CYS A 176 -14.84 7.20 -4.04
C CYS A 176 -15.36 8.64 -3.94
N GLU A 177 -16.63 8.83 -4.25
CA GLU A 177 -17.30 10.12 -4.09
C GLU A 177 -17.57 10.44 -2.61
N ASN A 178 -17.93 9.42 -1.82
CA ASN A 178 -18.35 9.58 -0.44
C ASN A 178 -18.11 8.30 0.39
N ALA A 179 -18.38 8.38 1.69
CA ALA A 179 -18.20 7.26 2.62
C ALA A 179 -19.18 6.09 2.40
N LYS A 180 -20.36 6.33 1.80
CA LYS A 180 -21.35 5.26 1.52
C LYS A 180 -20.86 4.33 0.42
N GLU A 181 -20.23 4.88 -0.61
CA GLU A 181 -19.64 4.10 -1.69
C GLU A 181 -18.51 3.19 -1.18
N PHE A 182 -17.65 3.72 -0.31
CA PHE A 182 -16.62 2.93 0.36
C PHE A 182 -17.24 1.77 1.17
N ASP A 183 -18.26 2.07 1.98
CA ASP A 183 -18.94 1.07 2.80
C ASP A 183 -19.55 -0.05 1.94
N TYR A 184 -20.18 0.33 0.83
CA TYR A 184 -20.70 -0.63 -0.14
C TYR A 184 -19.60 -1.54 -0.70
N ILE A 185 -18.47 -0.95 -1.12
CA ILE A 185 -17.33 -1.71 -1.65
C ILE A 185 -16.80 -2.70 -0.61
N LEU A 186 -16.59 -2.25 0.64
CA LEU A 186 -16.08 -3.12 1.70
C LEU A 186 -17.05 -4.26 2.06
N LYS A 187 -18.35 -3.98 2.18
CA LYS A 187 -19.37 -4.99 2.51
C LYS A 187 -19.57 -6.00 1.38
N THR A 188 -19.44 -5.55 0.14
CA THR A 188 -19.66 -6.39 -1.04
C THR A 188 -18.42 -7.21 -1.39
N ASN A 189 -17.23 -6.77 -0.98
CA ASN A 189 -15.98 -7.47 -1.26
C ASN A 189 -15.96 -8.91 -0.69
N LYS A 190 -15.51 -9.85 -1.52
CA LYS A 190 -15.32 -11.27 -1.18
C LYS A 190 -13.86 -11.72 -1.33
N LYS A 191 -12.94 -10.80 -1.61
CA LYS A 191 -11.53 -11.07 -1.91
C LYS A 191 -10.62 -10.57 -0.79
N GLU A 192 -9.49 -11.23 -0.61
CA GLU A 192 -8.39 -10.70 0.18
C GLU A 192 -7.64 -9.65 -0.63
N TRP A 193 -7.18 -8.59 0.02
CA TRP A 193 -6.38 -7.55 -0.62
C TRP A 193 -4.98 -7.49 0.00
N GLY A 194 -3.94 -7.32 -0.82
CA GLY A 194 -2.60 -7.03 -0.30
C GLY A 194 -2.56 -5.60 0.24
N GLU A 195 -2.63 -4.64 -0.66
CA GLU A 195 -2.69 -3.21 -0.35
C GLU A 195 -4.03 -2.61 -0.80
N LEU A 196 -4.66 -1.86 0.09
CA LEU A 196 -5.91 -1.14 -0.13
C LEU A 196 -5.68 0.36 0.03
N GLU A 197 -5.88 1.12 -1.04
CA GLU A 197 -5.89 2.58 -1.00
C GLU A 197 -7.30 3.09 -1.24
N LEU A 198 -7.78 3.96 -0.37
CA LEU A 198 -9.12 4.52 -0.44
C LEU A 198 -9.03 6.03 -0.29
N PHE A 199 -9.54 6.74 -1.28
CA PHE A 199 -9.47 8.19 -1.37
C PHE A 199 -10.86 8.76 -1.64
N SER A 200 -11.20 9.87 -0.98
CA SER A 200 -12.36 10.67 -1.34
C SER A 200 -11.96 11.93 -2.09
N TYR A 201 -12.49 12.12 -3.28
CA TYR A 201 -12.21 13.31 -4.09
C TYR A 201 -13.11 14.50 -3.77
N ASN A 202 -14.25 14.27 -3.10
CA ASN A 202 -15.18 15.32 -2.71
C ASN A 202 -15.01 15.67 -1.23
N ARG A 203 -14.16 16.67 -0.94
CA ARG A 203 -13.91 17.14 0.44
C ARG A 203 -15.07 17.95 1.02
N ASP A 204 -15.85 18.60 0.16
CA ASP A 204 -16.80 19.66 0.56
C ASP A 204 -18.19 19.13 0.93
N ASN A 205 -18.55 17.89 0.53
CA ASN A 205 -19.82 17.25 0.91
C ASN A 205 -19.78 16.51 2.25
N ALA A 206 -18.69 16.60 3.02
CA ALA A 206 -18.56 15.98 4.33
C ALA A 206 -19.58 16.47 5.37
N ASP A 207 -20.10 17.69 5.19
CA ASP A 207 -20.98 18.35 6.16
C ASP A 207 -22.48 18.12 5.89
N SER A 208 -22.86 17.54 4.74
CA SER A 208 -24.27 17.43 4.32
C SER A 208 -24.92 16.06 4.55
N GLU A 209 -24.17 15.03 4.94
CA GLU A 209 -24.75 13.70 5.17
C GLU A 209 -25.13 13.46 6.64
N GLU A 210 -26.44 13.26 6.85
CA GLU A 210 -27.03 12.63 8.03
C GLU A 210 -26.21 11.42 8.47
N SER A 211 -26.06 11.25 9.79
CA SER A 211 -25.33 10.18 10.46
C SER A 211 -25.51 8.81 9.78
N TYR A 212 -24.52 8.40 8.98
CA TYR A 212 -24.50 7.05 8.41
C TYR A 212 -23.93 6.10 9.45
N ASN A 213 -24.81 5.54 10.28
CA ASN A 213 -24.43 4.56 11.30
C ASN A 213 -24.14 3.23 10.59
N ILE A 214 -22.88 3.03 10.21
CA ILE A 214 -22.44 1.82 9.52
C ILE A 214 -22.53 0.62 10.47
N SER A 215 -23.19 -0.43 9.98
CA SER A 215 -23.11 -1.86 10.33
C SER A 215 -22.25 -2.22 11.55
N ASN A 216 -22.84 -2.95 12.50
CA ASN A 216 -22.14 -3.57 13.64
C ASN A 216 -21.18 -4.73 13.24
N GLN A 217 -20.87 -4.87 11.95
CA GLN A 217 -19.95 -5.90 11.46
C GLN A 217 -18.51 -5.46 11.67
N PHE A 218 -17.71 -6.38 12.19
CA PHE A 218 -16.31 -6.13 12.49
C PHE A 218 -15.41 -7.08 11.71
N SER A 219 -14.26 -6.59 11.25
CA SER A 219 -13.15 -7.42 10.74
C SER A 219 -13.50 -8.37 9.58
N THR A 220 -14.40 -7.97 8.68
CA THR A 220 -14.84 -8.79 7.54
C THR A 220 -13.92 -8.68 6.32
N VAL A 221 -13.23 -7.55 6.16
CA VAL A 221 -12.32 -7.33 5.02
C VAL A 221 -10.89 -7.59 5.43
N LEU A 222 -10.30 -8.64 4.86
CA LEU A 222 -8.91 -9.01 5.07
C LEU A 222 -8.01 -8.23 4.12
N CYS A 223 -7.14 -7.41 4.70
CA CYS A 223 -6.12 -6.69 3.95
C CYS A 223 -4.78 -6.73 4.70
N GLU A 224 -3.64 -6.69 4.03
CA GLU A 224 -2.34 -6.57 4.72
C GLU A 224 -2.14 -5.11 5.15
N LYS A 225 -2.31 -4.18 4.21
CA LYS A 225 -2.09 -2.74 4.42
C LYS A 225 -3.24 -1.91 3.87
N ALA A 226 -3.81 -1.02 4.69
CA ALA A 226 -4.82 -0.06 4.24
C ALA A 226 -4.34 1.38 4.41
N THR A 227 -4.51 2.20 3.36
CA THR A 227 -4.35 3.65 3.40
C THR A 227 -5.68 4.32 3.09
N ILE A 228 -6.16 5.17 4.00
CA ILE A 228 -7.41 5.90 3.87
C ILE A 228 -7.11 7.40 3.84
N ARG A 229 -7.64 8.11 2.85
CA ARG A 229 -7.36 9.53 2.62
C ARG A 229 -8.62 10.36 2.41
N CYS A 230 -8.62 11.57 2.95
CA CYS A 230 -9.65 12.60 2.71
C CYS A 230 -11.08 12.18 3.09
N LEU A 231 -11.26 11.20 3.98
CA LEU A 231 -12.59 10.72 4.36
C LEU A 231 -13.11 11.39 5.64
N PRO A 232 -14.39 11.81 5.69
CA PRO A 232 -15.02 12.26 6.92
C PRO A 232 -15.37 11.06 7.81
N LEU A 233 -14.36 10.54 8.53
CA LEU A 233 -14.48 9.33 9.35
C LEU A 233 -15.19 9.55 10.69
N SER A 234 -15.39 10.80 11.10
CA SER A 234 -15.98 11.20 12.38
C SER A 234 -17.32 10.52 12.71
N ARG A 235 -18.07 10.07 11.70
CA ARG A 235 -19.36 9.38 11.85
C ARG A 235 -19.39 7.97 11.25
N SER A 236 -18.24 7.39 10.92
CA SER A 236 -18.16 6.17 10.10
C SER A 236 -17.51 4.99 10.84
N SER A 237 -18.17 3.84 10.96
CA SER A 237 -17.58 2.63 11.59
C SER A 237 -16.58 1.88 10.69
N ILE A 238 -16.13 2.48 9.58
CA ILE A 238 -15.45 1.77 8.50
C ILE A 238 -14.17 1.06 8.92
N ILE A 239 -13.36 1.69 9.78
CA ILE A 239 -12.10 1.09 10.20
C ILE A 239 -12.33 -0.15 11.08
N ASN A 240 -13.53 -0.29 11.66
CA ASN A 240 -13.89 -1.46 12.45
C ASN A 240 -14.18 -2.69 11.59
N VAL A 241 -14.59 -2.48 10.33
CA VAL A 241 -14.89 -3.52 9.33
C VAL A 241 -13.60 -4.12 8.76
N LEU A 242 -12.52 -3.33 8.74
CA LEU A 242 -11.21 -3.80 8.31
C LEU A 242 -10.59 -4.77 9.32
N ASN A 243 -9.82 -5.71 8.81
CA ASN A 243 -8.90 -6.53 9.58
C ASN A 243 -7.52 -6.47 8.93
N VAL A 244 -6.77 -5.42 9.25
CA VAL A 244 -5.49 -5.09 8.62
C VAL A 244 -4.29 -5.42 9.50
N VAL A 245 -3.09 -5.51 8.91
CA VAL A 245 -1.81 -5.55 9.65
C VAL A 245 -1.28 -4.13 9.86
N GLU A 246 -1.36 -3.31 8.82
CA GLU A 246 -0.95 -1.90 8.84
C GLU A 246 -2.09 -0.98 8.38
N LEU A 247 -2.31 0.12 9.11
CA LEU A 247 -3.34 1.11 8.80
C LEU A 247 -2.74 2.52 8.76
N ASP A 248 -3.02 3.27 7.70
CA ASP A 248 -2.56 4.64 7.56
C ASP A 248 -3.75 5.54 7.19
N ILE A 249 -4.12 6.45 8.08
CA ILE A 249 -5.23 7.39 7.87
C ILE A 249 -4.68 8.81 7.76
N LYS A 250 -4.87 9.41 6.59
CA LYS A 250 -4.31 10.70 6.20
C LYS A 250 -5.41 11.68 5.81
N GLU A 251 -5.22 12.96 6.11
CA GLU A 251 -6.09 14.06 5.66
C GLU A 251 -7.59 13.82 5.93
N SER A 252 -7.93 13.00 6.92
CA SER A 252 -9.30 12.53 7.18
C SER A 252 -9.80 13.16 8.47
N GLN A 253 -11.08 13.55 8.52
CA GLN A 253 -11.64 14.19 9.70
C GLN A 253 -11.89 13.16 10.81
N LEU A 254 -10.89 12.96 11.66
CA LEU A 254 -10.96 12.10 12.85
C LEU A 254 -11.14 12.96 14.10
N SER A 255 -11.99 12.48 15.02
CA SER A 255 -12.15 13.10 16.34
C SER A 255 -11.52 12.24 17.44
N ASN A 256 -11.20 12.87 18.57
CA ASN A 256 -10.73 12.19 19.78
C ASN A 256 -11.75 11.13 20.26
N GLN A 257 -13.06 11.41 20.13
CA GLN A 257 -14.12 10.45 20.46
C GLN A 257 -14.12 9.23 19.54
N TYR A 258 -13.84 9.44 18.26
CA TYR A 258 -13.73 8.36 17.30
C TYR A 258 -12.55 7.44 17.62
N LEU A 259 -11.37 8.02 17.90
CA LEU A 259 -10.18 7.27 18.30
C LEU A 259 -10.39 6.51 19.61
N LYS A 260 -11.06 7.12 20.59
CA LYS A 260 -11.48 6.44 21.82
C LYS A 260 -12.30 5.18 21.51
N GLN A 261 -13.31 5.30 20.66
CA GLN A 261 -14.16 4.16 20.30
C GLN A 261 -13.39 3.07 19.54
N PHE A 262 -12.52 3.47 18.60
CA PHE A 262 -11.63 2.55 17.89
C PHE A 262 -10.73 1.77 18.85
N LEU A 263 -10.02 2.48 19.73
CA LEU A 263 -9.16 1.86 20.74
C LEU A 263 -9.94 0.90 21.64
N ARG A 264 -11.21 1.21 21.98
CA ARG A 264 -12.04 0.37 22.85
C ARG A 264 -12.35 -0.93 22.14
N ASN A 265 -12.76 -0.85 20.88
CA ASN A 265 -13.07 -2.01 20.07
C ASN A 265 -11.84 -2.88 19.82
N TRP A 266 -10.71 -2.25 19.48
CA TRP A 266 -9.46 -2.95 19.20
C TRP A 266 -8.87 -3.61 20.46
N ALA A 267 -8.78 -2.87 21.57
CA ALA A 267 -8.27 -3.41 22.85
C ALA A 267 -9.14 -4.56 23.36
N ALA A 268 -10.46 -4.49 23.18
CA ALA A 268 -11.40 -5.57 23.52
C ALA A 268 -11.40 -6.74 22.53
N GLY A 269 -10.62 -6.69 21.44
CA GLY A 269 -10.56 -7.76 20.43
C GLY A 269 -11.75 -7.82 19.48
N LYS A 270 -12.60 -6.78 19.47
CA LYS A 270 -13.79 -6.72 18.63
C LYS A 270 -13.46 -6.38 17.18
N SER A 271 -12.38 -5.64 16.92
CA SER A 271 -11.94 -5.23 15.58
C SER A 271 -10.44 -5.42 15.39
N ASN A 272 -9.98 -5.52 14.13
CA ASN A 272 -8.57 -5.41 13.76
C ASN A 272 -7.61 -6.30 14.56
N SER A 273 -7.94 -7.58 14.74
CA SER A 273 -7.15 -8.50 15.57
C SER A 273 -5.71 -8.69 15.07
N ARG A 274 -5.49 -8.56 13.75
CA ARG A 274 -4.17 -8.64 13.10
C ARG A 274 -3.37 -7.34 13.12
N LEU A 275 -3.97 -6.23 13.54
CA LEU A 275 -3.34 -4.91 13.45
C LEU A 275 -2.09 -4.86 14.33
N ASN A 276 -0.97 -4.60 13.66
CA ASN A 276 0.32 -4.40 14.29
C ASN A 276 0.65 -2.91 14.39
N GLN A 277 0.23 -2.10 13.41
CA GLN A 277 0.57 -0.69 13.36
C GLN A 277 -0.52 0.16 12.74
N ALA A 278 -0.84 1.30 13.37
CA ALA A 278 -1.76 2.28 12.81
C ALA A 278 -1.23 3.70 12.95
N PHE A 279 -1.38 4.50 11.90
CA PHE A 279 -1.09 5.94 11.87
C PHE A 279 -2.36 6.74 11.62
N PHE A 280 -2.56 7.78 12.42
CA PHE A 280 -3.72 8.66 12.32
C PHE A 280 -3.25 10.10 12.24
N ALA A 281 -3.61 10.80 11.15
CA ALA A 281 -3.59 12.25 11.08
C ALA A 281 -4.94 12.82 11.55
N ILE A 282 -4.93 13.69 12.54
CA ILE A 282 -6.08 14.23 13.24
C ILE A 282 -6.10 15.74 13.04
N ASN A 283 -7.28 16.27 12.71
CA ASN A 283 -7.48 17.68 12.36
C ASN A 283 -7.76 18.58 13.58
N GLU A 284 -7.96 17.98 14.76
CA GLU A 284 -8.17 18.66 16.04
C GLU A 284 -7.07 18.33 17.04
N PRO A 285 -6.78 19.22 18.01
CA PRO A 285 -5.79 18.95 19.06
C PRO A 285 -6.05 17.60 19.73
N VAL A 286 -5.00 16.80 19.87
CA VAL A 286 -5.07 15.49 20.52
C VAL A 286 -5.33 15.67 22.02
N GLN A 287 -6.45 15.13 22.50
CA GLN A 287 -6.87 15.16 23.89
C GLN A 287 -6.71 13.77 24.51
N LEU A 288 -5.55 13.51 25.12
CA LEU A 288 -5.25 12.21 25.72
C LEU A 288 -6.28 11.78 26.77
N LYS A 289 -6.74 12.73 27.62
CA LYS A 289 -7.78 12.46 28.61
C LYS A 289 -9.00 11.81 27.97
N THR A 290 -9.47 12.37 26.85
CA THR A 290 -10.62 11.87 26.10
C THR A 290 -10.34 10.51 25.46
N ILE A 291 -9.19 10.36 24.79
CA ILE A 291 -8.81 9.13 24.09
C ILE A 291 -8.63 7.95 25.06
N LEU A 292 -7.95 8.19 26.18
CA LEU A 292 -7.58 7.17 27.17
C LEU A 292 -8.61 7.00 28.30
N GLU A 293 -9.71 7.76 28.28
CA GLU A 293 -10.73 7.69 29.32
C GLU A 293 -11.32 6.28 29.47
N GLY A 294 -11.17 5.70 30.66
CA GLY A 294 -11.66 4.36 30.98
C GLY A 294 -10.81 3.23 30.42
N PHE A 295 -9.58 3.51 29.96
CA PHE A 295 -8.60 2.48 29.62
C PHE A 295 -7.53 2.36 30.70
N PRO A 296 -7.14 1.13 31.09
CA PRO A 296 -5.91 0.94 31.83
C PRO A 296 -4.73 1.23 30.89
N PHE A 297 -3.91 2.21 31.25
CA PHE A 297 -2.68 2.51 30.52
C PHE A 297 -1.51 2.75 31.48
N VAL A 298 -0.30 2.54 30.97
CA VAL A 298 0.96 2.82 31.69
C VAL A 298 1.77 3.82 30.88
N LYS A 299 1.97 5.01 31.45
CA LYS A 299 2.88 6.02 30.89
C LYS A 299 4.32 5.49 30.95
N LYS A 300 5.06 5.60 29.86
CA LYS A 300 6.44 5.12 29.73
C LYS A 300 7.43 6.26 29.56
N ASP A 301 8.47 6.24 30.38
CA ASP A 301 9.52 7.25 30.37
C ASP A 301 10.39 7.12 29.11
N PRO A 302 10.55 8.18 28.29
CA PRO A 302 11.38 8.14 27.08
C PRO A 302 12.85 7.86 27.38
N ARG A 303 13.34 8.11 28.61
CA ARG A 303 14.72 7.84 29.04
C ARG A 303 15.02 6.34 29.15
N THR A 304 14.02 5.55 29.51
CA THR A 304 14.20 4.12 29.85
C THR A 304 13.49 3.18 28.88
N THR A 305 12.48 3.66 28.17
CA THR A 305 11.67 2.85 27.28
C THR A 305 11.90 3.25 25.84
N LYS A 306 12.54 2.36 25.07
CA LYS A 306 12.83 2.55 23.65
C LYS A 306 12.39 1.31 22.89
N ARG A 307 11.71 1.48 21.75
CA ARG A 307 11.23 0.36 20.94
C ARG A 307 11.53 0.59 19.46
N TYR A 308 12.06 -0.44 18.81
CA TYR A 308 12.30 -0.45 17.38
C TYR A 308 11.02 -0.75 16.61
N ILE A 309 10.80 -0.02 15.52
CA ILE A 309 9.69 -0.15 14.58
C ILE A 309 10.26 -0.24 13.17
N GLU A 310 9.68 -1.12 12.38
CA GLU A 310 9.87 -1.22 10.94
C GLU A 310 8.49 -1.16 10.28
N THR A 311 8.33 -0.31 9.27
CA THR A 311 7.07 -0.11 8.55
C THR A 311 7.34 0.18 7.08
N ASP A 312 6.42 -0.24 6.22
CA ASP A 312 6.50 0.03 4.79
C ASP A 312 5.72 1.32 4.47
N ALA A 313 6.42 2.46 4.41
CA ALA A 313 5.83 3.74 4.05
C ALA A 313 6.37 4.21 2.69
N TYR A 314 5.48 4.67 1.80
CA TYR A 314 5.85 5.20 0.47
C TYR A 314 6.57 4.21 -0.45
N GLY A 315 6.42 2.90 -0.21
CA GLY A 315 7.12 1.86 -0.97
C GLY A 315 8.55 1.61 -0.49
N GLU A 316 8.97 2.24 0.61
CA GLU A 316 10.26 2.01 1.25
C GLU A 316 10.08 1.44 2.67
N LYS A 317 11.00 0.57 3.06
CA LYS A 317 11.14 0.11 4.44
C LYS A 317 11.72 1.23 5.28
N LEU A 318 10.89 1.82 6.14
CA LEU A 318 11.32 2.78 7.15
C LEU A 318 11.53 2.06 8.48
N SER A 319 12.68 2.29 9.09
CA SER A 319 13.01 1.80 10.41
C SER A 319 13.35 2.96 11.35
N PHE A 320 12.74 2.99 12.53
CA PHE A 320 12.99 4.01 13.53
C PHE A 320 12.71 3.50 14.94
N TRP A 321 13.21 4.21 15.94
CA TRP A 321 13.00 3.94 17.36
C TRP A 321 12.01 4.92 17.95
N ILE A 322 11.00 4.43 18.68
CA ILE A 322 10.10 5.25 19.50
C ILE A 322 10.54 5.25 20.96
N PHE A 323 10.45 6.42 21.59
CA PHE A 323 10.92 6.64 22.96
C PHE A 323 9.73 7.00 23.86
N GLY A 324 9.43 6.17 24.85
CA GLY A 324 8.34 6.38 25.80
C GLY A 324 6.98 5.86 25.31
N GLY A 325 5.95 6.71 25.43
CA GLY A 325 4.58 6.44 24.99
C GLY A 325 3.63 5.96 26.09
N TYR A 326 2.42 5.55 25.71
CA TYR A 326 1.39 5.04 26.61
C TYR A 326 1.09 3.59 26.27
N ASP A 327 1.43 2.69 27.17
CA ASP A 327 1.17 1.27 26.99
C ASP A 327 -0.27 0.93 27.39
N ILE A 328 -0.98 0.28 26.50
CA ILE A 328 -2.36 -0.19 26.66
C ILE A 328 -2.33 -1.71 26.57
N GLN A 329 -2.97 -2.38 27.52
CA GLN A 329 -3.08 -3.83 27.50
C GLN A 329 -4.25 -4.26 26.61
N LEU A 330 -3.99 -5.19 25.68
CA LEU A 330 -4.98 -5.75 24.78
C LEU A 330 -5.59 -7.02 25.38
N HIS A 331 -6.79 -7.40 24.92
CA HIS A 331 -7.50 -8.60 25.35
C HIS A 331 -6.71 -9.90 25.13
N ASP A 332 -5.83 -9.93 24.12
CA ASP A 332 -4.99 -11.08 23.79
C ASP A 332 -3.71 -11.15 24.65
N GLY A 333 -3.61 -10.31 25.68
CA GLY A 333 -2.50 -10.25 26.61
C GLY A 333 -1.27 -9.50 26.07
N ARG A 334 -1.32 -8.97 24.84
CA ARG A 334 -0.24 -8.15 24.28
C ARG A 334 -0.35 -6.70 24.71
N THR A 335 0.74 -5.97 24.55
CA THR A 335 0.80 -4.53 24.85
C THR A 335 0.87 -3.75 23.55
N ALA A 336 0.02 -2.73 23.44
CA ALA A 336 0.10 -1.72 22.40
C ALA A 336 0.67 -0.42 22.98
N THR A 337 1.52 0.29 22.23
CA THR A 337 1.99 1.62 22.62
C THR A 337 1.33 2.67 21.74
N LEU A 338 0.68 3.64 22.38
CA LEU A 338 0.18 4.88 21.79
C LEU A 338 1.27 5.96 21.89
N GLN A 339 1.61 6.59 20.77
CA GLN A 339 2.72 7.56 20.70
C GLN A 339 2.46 8.61 19.61
N TRP A 340 2.97 9.82 19.77
CA TRP A 340 3.06 10.78 18.65
C TRP A 340 4.27 10.47 17.74
N HIS A 341 4.14 10.70 16.43
CA HIS A 341 5.20 10.37 15.46
C HIS A 341 6.52 11.11 15.72
N LYS A 342 6.49 12.23 16.46
CA LYS A 342 7.65 13.10 16.62
C LYS A 342 8.68 12.57 17.62
N PHE A 343 8.29 11.60 18.45
CA PHE A 343 9.18 10.94 19.42
C PHE A 343 9.98 9.79 18.79
N GLN A 344 10.25 9.89 17.49
CA GLN A 344 10.97 8.91 16.69
C GLN A 344 12.43 9.34 16.48
N ARG A 345 13.36 8.38 16.55
CA ARG A 345 14.78 8.57 16.27
C ARG A 345 15.29 7.51 15.31
N LYS A 346 16.36 7.80 14.58
CA LYS A 346 16.97 6.82 13.68
C LYS A 346 17.69 5.72 14.46
N PHE A 347 18.31 6.08 15.59
CA PHE A 347 19.11 5.18 16.40
C PHE A 347 18.57 5.05 17.83
N GLU A 348 18.92 3.94 18.49
CA GLU A 348 18.53 3.66 19.88
C GLU A 348 19.22 4.63 20.85
N ASP A 349 20.46 5.00 20.57
CA ASP A 349 21.32 5.86 21.39
C ASP A 349 21.19 7.34 21.07
N SER A 350 20.32 7.72 20.12
CA SER A 350 20.03 9.13 19.80
C SER A 350 19.69 9.92 21.07
N THR A 351 20.26 11.13 21.17
CA THR A 351 20.03 12.03 22.30
C THR A 351 18.55 12.36 22.45
N ILE A 352 18.06 12.24 23.68
CA ILE A 352 16.68 12.56 24.03
C ILE A 352 16.61 14.07 24.31
N PRO A 353 15.84 14.85 23.53
CA PRO A 353 15.67 16.27 23.79
C PRO A 353 15.11 16.51 25.19
N LEU A 354 15.67 17.49 25.92
CA LEU A 354 15.19 17.88 27.25
C LEU A 354 13.70 18.21 27.25
N ARG A 355 13.22 18.85 26.18
CA ARG A 355 11.79 19.18 26.02
C ARG A 355 10.88 17.94 25.97
N TRP A 356 11.37 16.78 25.52
CA TRP A 356 10.58 15.53 25.56
C TRP A 356 10.47 15.00 27.00
N ILE A 357 11.54 15.14 27.79
CA ILE A 357 11.56 14.74 29.20
C ILE A 357 10.62 15.65 29.99
N GLN A 358 10.71 16.97 29.79
CA GLN A 358 9.80 17.94 30.39
C GLN A 358 8.35 17.65 30.02
N LYS A 359 8.05 17.44 28.74
CA LYS A 359 6.70 17.05 28.30
C LYS A 359 6.22 15.75 28.93
N TYR A 360 7.09 14.77 29.14
CA TYR A 360 6.75 13.57 29.90
C TYR A 360 6.47 13.88 31.38
N GLU A 361 7.24 14.75 32.03
CA GLU A 361 7.08 15.08 33.45
C GLU A 361 5.87 16.00 33.71
N ASP A 362 5.57 16.92 32.78
CA ASP A 362 4.54 17.95 32.91
C ASP A 362 3.14 17.50 32.47
N VAL A 363 3.02 16.55 31.54
CA VAL A 363 1.72 16.06 31.05
C VAL A 363 1.00 15.26 32.14
N ASN A 364 -0.05 15.82 32.72
CA ASN A 364 -0.97 15.11 33.63
C ASN A 364 -2.14 14.52 32.82
N GLU A 365 -2.16 13.22 32.56
CA GLU A 365 -3.08 12.57 31.61
C GLU A 365 -4.58 12.79 31.90
N LEU A 366 -4.93 13.20 33.12
CA LEU A 366 -6.28 13.43 33.60
C LEU A 366 -6.76 14.89 33.44
N GLU A 367 -5.88 15.78 32.96
CA GLU A 367 -6.19 17.16 32.62
C GLU A 367 -6.43 17.32 31.12
N ASN A 368 -7.11 18.41 30.74
CA ASN A 368 -7.22 18.80 29.34
C ASN A 368 -5.84 19.30 28.88
N ASN A 369 -4.93 18.36 28.62
CA ASN A 369 -3.63 18.62 28.01
C ASN A 369 -3.85 19.00 26.55
N ILE A 370 -4.42 20.18 26.33
CA ILE A 370 -4.24 20.87 25.06
C ILE A 370 -2.76 21.15 25.02
N ASP A 371 -2.05 20.31 24.26
CA ASP A 371 -0.66 20.52 23.91
C ASP A 371 -0.59 21.88 23.19
N ARG A 372 -0.25 22.94 23.92
CA ARG A 372 -0.26 24.31 23.38
C ARG A 372 0.76 24.43 22.25
N ASP A 373 1.82 23.65 22.33
CA ASP A 373 2.89 23.52 21.35
C ASP A 373 2.55 22.45 20.30
N ALA A 374 1.29 22.10 20.13
CA ALA A 374 0.95 21.07 19.17
C ALA A 374 1.25 21.50 17.73
N HIS A 375 1.32 22.80 17.45
CA HIS A 375 1.86 23.34 16.21
C HIS A 375 3.38 23.08 16.07
N GLU A 376 4.14 22.97 17.16
CA GLU A 376 5.51 22.46 17.14
C GLU A 376 5.58 20.93 16.97
N ASN A 377 4.46 20.20 17.06
CA ASN A 377 4.41 18.79 16.67
C ASN A 377 4.54 18.58 15.15
N MET A 378 4.54 19.65 14.35
CA MET A 378 4.62 19.63 12.88
C MET A 378 6.07 19.55 12.35
N PHE A 379 7.08 19.70 13.20
CA PHE A 379 8.50 19.74 12.79
C PHE A 379 9.29 18.52 13.31
N ARG A 380 10.02 17.81 12.44
CA ARG A 380 11.05 16.84 12.84
C ARG A 380 12.23 17.59 13.45
N GLU A 381 12.65 17.22 14.66
CA GLU A 381 13.89 17.75 15.23
C GLU A 381 15.10 17.12 14.55
N PRO A 382 15.96 17.91 13.89
CA PRO A 382 17.18 17.39 13.31
C PRO A 382 18.03 16.72 14.41
N GLU A 383 18.56 15.53 14.12
CA GLU A 383 19.44 14.82 15.04
C GLU A 383 20.79 15.54 15.21
N ASN A 384 21.19 16.40 14.26
CA ASN A 384 22.34 17.31 14.28
C ASN A 384 22.09 18.51 13.34
N GLU A 385 22.63 19.70 13.68
CA GLU A 385 22.52 20.95 12.86
C GLU A 385 23.09 20.84 11.43
N LEU A 386 23.83 19.76 11.11
CA LEU A 386 24.56 19.57 9.85
C LEU A 386 23.91 18.61 8.85
N ASN A 387 22.76 17.99 9.17
CA ASN A 387 22.17 16.91 8.36
C ASN A 387 20.81 17.26 7.71
N SER A 388 20.50 18.55 7.55
CA SER A 388 19.24 18.98 6.90
C SER A 388 19.11 18.51 5.44
N ASP A 389 20.22 18.17 4.78
CA ASP A 389 20.27 18.11 3.31
C ASP A 389 20.38 16.69 2.72
N GLN A 390 20.33 15.60 3.51
CA GLN A 390 20.62 14.24 3.01
C GLN A 390 19.65 13.12 3.42
N LEU A 391 18.46 13.44 3.92
CA LEU A 391 17.38 12.45 4.00
C LEU A 391 16.35 12.82 2.94
N PRO A 392 15.77 11.85 2.20
CA PRO A 392 14.62 12.14 1.36
C PRO A 392 13.62 12.85 2.26
N ASP A 393 13.22 14.03 1.81
CA ASP A 393 12.28 14.90 2.47
C ASP A 393 10.94 14.16 2.56
N LEU A 394 10.83 13.29 3.58
CA LEU A 394 9.59 12.75 4.09
C LEU A 394 8.87 13.86 4.87
N SER A 395 8.97 15.12 4.40
CA SER A 395 8.06 16.19 4.73
C SER A 395 6.69 15.70 4.30
N PHE A 396 6.05 15.02 5.23
CA PHE A 396 4.63 15.06 5.34
C PHE A 396 4.26 16.55 5.33
N ASN A 397 3.84 17.09 4.18
CA ASN A 397 3.30 18.43 4.02
C ASN A 397 1.95 18.49 4.77
N TYR A 398 2.03 18.34 6.09
CA TYR A 398 0.96 18.37 7.06
C TYR A 398 1.17 19.63 7.89
N VAL A 399 1.07 20.77 7.21
CA VAL A 399 1.25 22.10 7.83
C VAL A 399 0.16 22.41 8.87
N ASN A 400 -0.78 21.47 9.18
CA ASN A 400 -1.84 21.65 10.18
C ASN A 400 -2.39 20.34 10.79
N LEU A 401 -1.64 19.22 10.85
CA LEU A 401 -2.20 17.93 11.32
C LEU A 401 -1.44 17.34 12.51
N PHE A 402 -2.17 16.85 13.51
CA PHE A 402 -1.63 16.11 14.65
C PHE A 402 -1.59 14.62 14.33
N SER A 403 -0.56 13.92 14.80
CA SER A 403 -0.34 12.53 14.43
C SER A 403 -0.26 11.60 15.63
N ILE A 404 -0.89 10.43 15.52
CA ILE A 404 -0.78 9.37 16.50
C ILE A 404 -0.42 8.07 15.80
N CYS A 405 0.57 7.37 16.36
CA CYS A 405 0.95 6.02 16.02
C CYS A 405 0.50 5.07 17.14
N ILE A 406 -0.01 3.92 16.75
CA ILE A 406 -0.28 2.79 17.62
C ILE A 406 0.56 1.62 17.12
N THR A 407 1.27 0.95 18.02
CA THR A 407 2.07 -0.23 17.67
C THR A 407 1.83 -1.36 18.66
N LYS A 408 1.53 -2.56 18.15
CA LYS A 408 1.32 -3.79 18.93
C LYS A 408 2.61 -4.58 19.03
N PHE A 409 2.99 -4.96 20.25
CA PHE A 409 4.22 -5.70 20.51
C PHE A 409 3.93 -7.15 20.91
N TYR A 410 4.73 -8.08 20.37
CA TYR A 410 4.64 -9.51 20.69
C TYR A 410 5.66 -9.85 21.78
N GLY A 411 5.14 -10.13 22.99
CA GLY A 411 5.94 -10.42 24.17
C GLY A 411 6.67 -9.19 24.71
N ASP A 412 7.24 -9.34 25.90
CA ASP A 412 8.23 -8.42 26.43
C ASP A 412 9.49 -8.53 25.54
N LYS A 413 9.55 -7.81 24.42
CA LYS A 413 10.83 -7.27 23.94
C LYS A 413 11.28 -6.17 24.91
N ARG A 414 11.27 -6.48 26.21
CA ARG A 414 12.00 -5.79 27.25
C ARG A 414 13.46 -6.07 26.95
N ILE A 415 14.14 -5.09 26.38
CA ILE A 415 15.46 -4.78 26.93
C ILE A 415 15.17 -3.95 28.19
N SER A 416 14.58 -4.60 29.20
CA SER A 416 14.60 -4.06 30.55
C SER A 416 16.01 -4.31 31.05
N LEU A 417 16.85 -3.29 30.98
CA LEU A 417 18.10 -3.27 31.71
C LEU A 417 17.73 -3.10 33.19
N VAL A 418 17.29 -4.18 33.82
CA VAL A 418 17.16 -4.29 35.28
C VAL A 418 18.29 -5.19 35.75
N GLU A 419 19.42 -4.57 36.08
CA GLU A 419 20.06 -4.68 37.38
C GLU A 419 21.33 -3.84 37.38
N VAL A 420 21.27 -2.67 38.01
CA VAL A 420 22.48 -1.98 38.47
C VAL A 420 22.97 -2.73 39.70
N LEU A 421 23.70 -3.83 39.50
CA LEU A 421 24.49 -4.43 40.57
C LEU A 421 25.77 -3.61 40.71
N LYS A 422 25.75 -2.76 41.74
CA LYS A 422 26.87 -1.90 42.15
C LYS A 422 27.96 -2.79 42.78
N PHE A 423 28.90 -3.27 41.97
CA PHE A 423 30.17 -3.82 42.47
C PHE A 423 31.33 -2.91 42.10
N SER A 424 32.00 -2.43 43.15
CA SER A 424 33.30 -1.74 43.19
C SER A 424 33.98 -1.43 41.83
N GLY A 425 33.72 -0.23 41.30
CA GLY A 425 34.77 0.61 40.72
C GLY A 425 35.33 0.28 39.34
N LYS A 426 34.77 -0.65 38.54
CA LYS A 426 35.15 -0.81 37.12
C LYS A 426 33.94 -1.17 36.25
N VAL A 427 33.63 -0.32 35.28
CA VAL A 427 32.63 -0.57 34.23
C VAL A 427 33.29 -1.41 33.13
N ILE A 428 32.79 -2.61 32.89
CA ILE A 428 33.12 -3.40 31.69
C ILE A 428 31.95 -3.24 30.74
N VAL A 429 32.19 -2.62 29.59
CA VAL A 429 31.23 -2.51 28.48
C VAL A 429 31.35 -3.76 27.63
N LEU A 430 30.30 -4.57 27.54
CA LEU A 430 30.20 -5.67 26.58
C LEU A 430 29.28 -5.24 25.43
N THR A 431 29.87 -4.99 24.26
CA THR A 431 29.13 -4.77 23.00
C THR A 431 28.72 -6.12 22.41
N LYS A 432 27.50 -6.18 21.88
CA LYS A 432 26.79 -7.41 21.49
C LYS A 432 27.39 -8.05 20.23
N GLN A 433 28.04 -9.21 20.38
CA GLN A 433 27.99 -10.39 19.48
C GLN A 433 29.04 -11.42 19.93
N GLN A 434 28.80 -12.14 21.03
CA GLN A 434 29.52 -13.39 21.29
C GLN A 434 28.57 -14.41 21.93
N THR A 435 28.35 -15.53 21.25
CA THR A 435 27.79 -16.74 21.86
C THR A 435 28.86 -17.33 22.77
N ILE A 436 28.74 -17.15 24.08
CA ILE A 436 29.68 -17.74 25.03
C ILE A 436 29.30 -19.21 25.22
N ARG A 437 30.12 -20.13 24.70
CA ARG A 437 30.09 -21.53 25.11
C ARG A 437 30.57 -21.63 26.56
N THR A 438 29.87 -22.42 27.36
CA THR A 438 30.12 -22.67 28.80
C THR A 438 31.57 -23.04 29.14
N SER A 439 32.34 -23.58 28.17
CA SER A 439 33.77 -23.89 28.32
C SER A 439 34.70 -22.66 28.45
N HIS A 440 34.24 -21.45 28.10
CA HIS A 440 35.06 -20.22 28.25
C HIS A 440 34.97 -19.61 29.64
N LEU A 441 33.95 -19.94 30.44
CA LEU A 441 33.80 -19.44 31.81
C LEU A 441 34.77 -20.14 32.78
N GLU A 442 35.02 -21.45 32.59
CA GLU A 442 35.99 -22.19 33.42
C GLU A 442 37.45 -21.76 33.19
N TYR A 443 37.77 -21.18 32.03
CA TYR A 443 39.12 -20.68 31.75
C TYR A 443 39.42 -19.33 32.43
N ILE A 444 38.38 -18.52 32.67
CA ILE A 444 38.51 -17.21 33.33
C ILE A 444 38.62 -17.39 34.85
N ASP A 445 37.93 -18.36 35.43
CA ASP A 445 37.96 -18.62 36.87
C ASP A 445 39.33 -19.18 37.34
N ARG A 446 39.98 -20.03 36.53
CA ARG A 446 41.34 -20.53 36.83
C ARG A 446 42.44 -19.47 36.72
N ARG A 447 42.28 -18.44 35.88
CA ARG A 447 43.29 -17.38 35.70
C ARG A 447 43.31 -16.37 36.86
N ASN A 448 42.17 -16.19 37.54
CA ASN A 448 42.04 -15.29 38.69
C ASN A 448 42.49 -15.93 40.02
N PHE A 449 42.52 -17.26 40.10
CA PHE A 449 43.11 -17.95 41.25
C PHE A 449 44.65 -17.95 41.24
N LEU A 450 45.28 -17.92 40.07
CA LEU A 450 46.74 -17.98 39.93
C LEU A 450 47.47 -16.63 40.01
N THR A 451 46.74 -15.49 39.98
CA THR A 451 47.34 -14.15 40.05
C THR A 451 47.28 -13.49 41.44
N LYS A 452 46.76 -14.18 42.46
CA LYS A 452 46.75 -13.70 43.86
C LYS A 452 47.91 -14.17 44.74
N TYR A 453 48.90 -14.85 44.18
CA TYR A 453 50.17 -15.16 44.86
C TYR A 453 51.36 -14.89 43.94
N THR A 454 51.64 -13.62 43.67
CA THR A 454 53.02 -13.15 43.41
C THR A 454 53.06 -11.62 43.44
N ARG A 455 53.80 -11.12 44.44
CA ARG A 455 54.20 -9.74 44.74
C ARG A 455 53.18 -8.83 45.40
#